data_AF-A0A643CBZ3-F1
#
_entry.id   AF-A0A643CBZ3-F1
#
_cell.length_a   1.000
_cell.length_b   1.000
_cell.length_c   1.000
_cell.angle_alpha   90.00
_cell.angle_beta   90.00
_cell.angle_gamma   90.00
#
_symmetry.space_group_name_H-M   'P 1'
#
loop_
_entity.id
_entity.type
_entity.pdbx_description
1 polymer ?
#
loop_
_entity_poly.entity_id
_entity_poly.type
_entity_poly.pdbx_seq_one_letter_code
_entity_poly.pdbx_strand_id
1 'polypeptide(L)'
;MVGKEDTPFSGSSGSAEGGWEPESRPERRRSTVCAVPLSPRAAAEQDANGEYQSPINLNSREARYDPSLLDVRLSPNYVVCRDCEVANDGHTIQVILKSKSVLSGGPLPQGHEFELYEVRFHWGRENQRGSEHTVNFKAFPMEGSSEAVTLCLGLTGYEDKAQMGFVKIIAIQKVKASEYAVFTDKYLSSNEVTCLLLLTQLHLIHWNSTLFGSIDEAVGKPHGIAIIALFVQIGKEHVGLKTVTEILQDIQYKGKSKTIPCFNPNTLLPVCNFENYRWNLPNYFSLTCLSVTRPRDGTDPLLRDYWVYEGSLTIPPCSEGVTWILFRYPLTISQLQIEEFRRLRTHAKGAELVEGCDGILGDNFRPTQPLSDRVIRAAFQ
;
A
#
# COMPACT_ATOMS: atom_id res chain seq x y z
N MET A 1 3.28 -75.82 15.57
CA MET A 1 4.09 -76.81 16.32
C MET A 1 5.51 -76.68 15.81
N VAL A 2 6.46 -76.39 16.73
CA VAL A 2 7.90 -76.71 16.74
C VAL A 2 8.70 -76.33 15.47
N GLY A 3 9.74 -75.49 15.47
CA GLY A 3 10.62 -75.01 16.55
C GLY A 3 12.09 -75.21 16.14
N LYS A 4 12.95 -74.26 16.57
CA LYS A 4 14.42 -74.28 16.73
C LYS A 4 15.27 -73.77 15.55
N GLU A 5 15.96 -72.63 15.68
CA GLU A 5 17.15 -72.29 16.53
C GLU A 5 18.44 -72.91 15.97
N ASP A 6 19.39 -72.10 15.47
CA ASP A 6 20.60 -71.71 16.23
C ASP A 6 21.60 -70.84 15.42
N THR A 7 22.31 -70.02 16.18
CA THR A 7 23.33 -68.98 15.92
C THR A 7 24.74 -69.62 15.63
N PRO A 8 25.88 -68.94 15.32
CA PRO A 8 26.32 -67.62 15.82
C PRO A 8 27.21 -66.70 14.94
N PHE A 9 27.46 -65.53 15.54
CA PHE A 9 28.24 -64.34 15.19
C PHE A 9 29.73 -64.55 14.83
N SER A 10 30.19 -63.81 13.80
CA SER A 10 31.40 -62.98 13.73
C SER A 10 31.37 -62.27 12.36
N GLY A 11 31.47 -60.95 12.16
CA GLY A 11 32.36 -59.98 12.79
C GLY A 11 33.24 -59.37 11.68
N SER A 12 33.00 -58.07 11.42
CA SER A 12 33.84 -57.05 10.74
C SER A 12 34.01 -57.01 9.21
N SER A 13 33.34 -55.97 8.65
CA SER A 13 33.89 -54.81 7.92
C SER A 13 34.35 -54.92 6.46
N GLY A 14 33.74 -54.11 5.59
CA GLY A 14 34.39 -53.62 4.36
C GLY A 14 33.46 -53.09 3.26
N SER A 15 33.05 -51.81 3.39
CA SER A 15 32.74 -50.85 2.31
C SER A 15 31.67 -51.17 1.25
N ALA A 16 30.50 -50.53 1.37
CA ALA A 16 29.62 -50.20 0.24
C ALA A 16 29.33 -48.69 0.26
N GLU A 17 29.63 -48.04 -0.86
CA GLU A 17 29.40 -46.63 -1.12
C GLU A 17 27.90 -46.33 -1.17
N GLY A 18 27.44 -45.43 -0.31
CA GLY A 18 26.06 -44.93 -0.27
C GLY A 18 25.86 -43.82 -1.29
N GLY A 19 25.01 -44.08 -2.29
CA GLY A 19 24.44 -43.05 -3.15
C GLY A 19 23.45 -42.19 -2.35
N TRP A 20 23.74 -40.89 -2.28
CA TRP A 20 22.82 -39.89 -1.75
C TRP A 20 21.78 -39.54 -2.81
N GLU A 21 20.54 -39.98 -2.61
CA GLU A 21 19.38 -39.42 -3.31
C GLU A 21 19.10 -38.00 -2.77
N PRO A 22 18.88 -36.99 -3.62
CA PRO A 22 18.58 -35.64 -3.15
C PRO A 22 17.14 -35.59 -2.61
N GLU A 23 17.07 -35.36 -1.30
CA GLU A 23 15.89 -35.06 -0.50
C GLU A 23 14.99 -34.02 -1.20
N SER A 24 13.76 -34.40 -1.50
CA SER A 24 12.74 -33.54 -2.09
C SER A 24 12.48 -32.32 -1.20
N ARG A 25 12.67 -31.12 -1.76
CA ARG A 25 12.38 -29.82 -1.12
C ARG A 25 11.00 -29.81 -0.45
N PRO A 26 10.86 -29.23 0.75
CA PRO A 26 9.55 -29.08 1.37
C PRO A 26 8.70 -28.13 0.52
N GLU A 27 7.51 -28.60 0.15
CA GLU A 27 6.47 -27.78 -0.49
C GLU A 27 6.27 -26.50 0.32
N ARG A 28 6.38 -25.35 -0.36
CA ARG A 28 6.00 -24.07 0.21
C ARG A 28 4.55 -24.19 0.68
N ARG A 29 4.32 -24.13 1.98
CA ARG A 29 2.99 -23.95 2.57
C ARG A 29 2.34 -22.77 1.84
N ARG A 30 1.31 -23.08 1.06
CA ARG A 30 0.41 -22.07 0.50
C ARG A 30 -0.09 -21.24 1.68
N SER A 31 0.25 -19.96 1.70
CA SER A 31 -0.45 -18.99 2.50
C SER A 31 -1.90 -19.00 2.03
N THR A 32 -2.74 -19.75 2.74
CA THR A 32 -4.19 -19.66 2.60
C THR A 32 -4.59 -18.31 3.18
N VAL A 33 -4.49 -17.26 2.35
CA VAL A 33 -5.45 -16.16 2.46
C VAL A 33 -6.80 -16.86 2.54
N CYS A 34 -7.65 -16.46 3.50
CA CYS A 34 -9.04 -16.86 3.52
C CYS A 34 -9.71 -16.30 2.26
N ALA A 35 -9.42 -16.91 1.11
CA ALA A 35 -10.23 -16.86 -0.07
C ALA A 35 -11.52 -17.55 0.35
N VAL A 36 -12.44 -16.76 0.91
CA VAL A 36 -13.84 -17.15 0.93
C VAL A 36 -14.12 -17.60 -0.50
N PRO A 37 -14.52 -18.86 -0.74
CA PRO A 37 -14.82 -19.32 -2.07
C PRO A 37 -15.95 -18.42 -2.57
N LEU A 38 -15.63 -17.53 -3.51
CA LEU A 38 -16.66 -16.92 -4.32
C LEU A 38 -17.37 -18.08 -5.00
N SER A 39 -18.69 -18.18 -4.84
CA SER A 39 -19.45 -19.12 -5.66
C SER A 39 -19.07 -18.89 -7.13
N PRO A 40 -18.81 -19.94 -7.92
CA PRO A 40 -18.13 -19.81 -9.19
C PRO A 40 -19.03 -19.11 -10.21
N ARG A 41 -18.78 -17.82 -10.45
CA ARG A 41 -18.94 -17.29 -11.81
C ARG A 41 -17.65 -17.68 -12.53
N ALA A 42 -17.70 -18.71 -13.36
CA ALA A 42 -16.56 -19.22 -14.15
C ALA A 42 -15.78 -18.12 -14.90
N ALA A 43 -16.42 -16.98 -15.20
CA ALA A 43 -15.76 -15.80 -15.78
C ALA A 43 -14.72 -15.13 -14.85
N ALA A 44 -14.94 -15.11 -13.53
CA ALA A 44 -14.02 -14.50 -12.57
C ALA A 44 -12.73 -15.31 -12.38
N GLU A 45 -12.77 -16.62 -12.61
CA GLU A 45 -11.57 -17.47 -12.64
C GLU A 45 -10.78 -17.32 -13.94
N GLN A 46 -11.44 -16.96 -15.04
CA GLN A 46 -10.78 -16.82 -16.34
C GLN A 46 -9.94 -15.54 -16.42
N ASP A 47 -10.51 -14.41 -16.01
CA ASP A 47 -9.82 -13.10 -16.02
C ASP A 47 -8.62 -13.07 -15.06
N ALA A 48 -8.70 -13.79 -13.93
CA ALA A 48 -7.61 -13.88 -12.96
C ALA A 48 -6.34 -14.57 -13.51
N ASN A 49 -6.46 -15.30 -14.62
CA ASN A 49 -5.34 -15.92 -15.35
C ASN A 49 -4.78 -15.04 -16.47
N GLY A 50 -5.19 -13.77 -16.53
CA GLY A 50 -4.66 -12.80 -17.48
C GLY A 50 -3.16 -12.54 -17.31
N GLU A 51 -2.54 -11.96 -18.34
CA GLU A 51 -1.10 -11.68 -18.39
C GLU A 51 -0.71 -10.40 -17.65
N TYR A 52 -1.66 -9.45 -17.53
CA TYR A 52 -1.46 -8.10 -17.02
C TYR A 52 -2.16 -7.88 -15.70
N GLN A 53 -1.97 -8.82 -14.78
CA GLN A 53 -2.62 -8.80 -13.47
C GLN A 53 -1.95 -7.82 -12.49
N SER A 54 -2.73 -7.40 -11.49
CA SER A 54 -2.33 -6.54 -10.37
C SER A 54 -2.60 -7.25 -9.04
N PRO A 55 -1.92 -6.88 -7.93
CA PRO A 55 -0.91 -5.81 -7.80
C PRO A 55 0.47 -6.25 -8.32
N ILE A 56 1.43 -5.32 -8.41
CA ILE A 56 2.81 -5.62 -8.79
C ILE A 56 3.81 -5.13 -7.74
N ASN A 57 5.02 -5.68 -7.78
CA ASN A 57 6.17 -5.03 -7.18
C ASN A 57 6.71 -3.95 -8.14
N LEU A 58 6.77 -2.71 -7.65
CA LEU A 58 7.30 -1.57 -8.38
C LEU A 58 8.78 -1.41 -8.09
N ASN A 59 9.65 -1.64 -9.07
CA ASN A 59 11.06 -1.27 -8.98
C ASN A 59 11.23 0.19 -9.42
N SER A 60 11.52 1.08 -8.47
CA SER A 60 11.59 2.52 -8.74
C SER A 60 12.74 2.90 -9.68
N ARG A 61 13.78 2.06 -9.77
CA ARG A 61 14.92 2.28 -10.67
C ARG A 61 14.62 1.87 -12.12
N GLU A 62 13.63 1.00 -12.32
CA GLU A 62 13.19 0.55 -13.65
C GLU A 62 12.05 1.40 -14.19
N ALA A 63 11.40 2.20 -13.34
CA ALA A 63 10.38 3.15 -13.75
C ALA A 63 10.97 4.17 -14.74
N ARG A 64 10.30 4.33 -15.89
CA ARG A 64 10.73 5.24 -16.94
C ARG A 64 10.08 6.60 -16.75
N TYR A 65 10.87 7.64 -16.59
CA TYR A 65 10.34 9.00 -16.59
C TYR A 65 9.64 9.28 -17.92
N ASP A 66 8.39 9.74 -17.85
CA ASP A 66 7.59 10.13 -19.00
C ASP A 66 7.12 11.58 -18.82
N PRO A 67 7.71 12.56 -19.53
CA PRO A 67 7.34 13.96 -19.39
C PRO A 67 5.91 14.25 -19.88
N SER A 68 5.33 13.41 -20.75
CA SER A 68 3.96 13.63 -21.25
C SER A 68 2.90 13.51 -20.16
N LEU A 69 3.21 12.81 -19.06
CA LEU A 69 2.38 12.75 -17.85
C LEU A 69 2.17 14.12 -17.16
N LEU A 70 2.94 15.13 -17.58
CA LEU A 70 2.88 16.49 -17.06
C LEU A 70 2.26 17.49 -18.05
N ASP A 71 1.97 17.09 -19.30
CA ASP A 71 1.36 17.95 -20.33
C ASP A 71 0.01 18.51 -19.86
N VAL A 72 -0.83 17.61 -19.34
CA VAL A 72 -1.99 17.94 -18.52
C VAL A 72 -1.77 17.28 -17.17
N ARG A 73 -1.44 18.06 -16.13
CA ARG A 73 -1.17 17.53 -14.80
C ARG A 73 -2.37 16.73 -14.27
N LEU A 74 -2.08 15.67 -13.52
CA LEU A 74 -3.11 14.91 -12.81
C LEU A 74 -3.91 15.85 -11.90
N SER A 75 -5.22 15.87 -12.10
CA SER A 75 -6.14 16.83 -11.49
C SER A 75 -7.29 16.10 -10.79
N PRO A 76 -7.09 15.67 -9.53
CA PRO A 76 -8.17 15.25 -8.67
C PRO A 76 -9.00 16.46 -8.24
N ASN A 77 -10.26 16.52 -8.66
CA ASN A 77 -11.24 17.52 -8.25
C ASN A 77 -12.30 16.82 -7.40
N TYR A 78 -11.96 16.61 -6.13
CA TYR A 78 -12.84 15.93 -5.20
C TYR A 78 -13.66 16.92 -4.40
N VAL A 79 -14.89 16.54 -4.11
CA VAL A 79 -15.84 17.32 -3.30
C VAL A 79 -16.24 16.51 -2.08
N VAL A 80 -16.63 17.21 -1.01
CA VAL A 80 -17.14 16.56 0.20
C VAL A 80 -18.37 15.74 -0.17
N CYS A 81 -18.32 14.44 0.13
CA CYS A 81 -19.48 13.56 0.07
C CYS A 81 -20.29 13.73 1.37
N ARG A 82 -21.61 13.88 1.24
CA ARG A 82 -22.56 13.85 2.36
C ARG A 82 -23.36 12.55 2.30
N ASP A 83 -23.75 12.03 3.45
CA ASP A 83 -24.54 10.81 3.57
C ASP A 83 -23.94 9.62 2.80
N CYS A 84 -22.61 9.50 2.90
CA CYS A 84 -21.82 8.43 2.28
C CYS A 84 -22.02 7.15 3.07
N GLU A 85 -22.02 6.02 2.38
CA GLU A 85 -22.19 4.72 3.03
C GLU A 85 -20.83 4.07 3.26
N VAL A 86 -20.62 3.56 4.47
CA VAL A 86 -19.47 2.73 4.79
C VAL A 86 -19.95 1.32 5.04
N ALA A 87 -19.42 0.35 4.29
CA ALA A 87 -19.88 -1.04 4.33
C ALA A 87 -18.72 -2.00 4.55
N ASN A 88 -19.01 -3.08 5.29
CA ASN A 88 -18.17 -4.27 5.36
C ASN A 88 -18.81 -5.36 4.50
N ASP A 89 -18.21 -5.67 3.35
CA ASP A 89 -18.68 -6.71 2.43
C ASP A 89 -18.12 -8.12 2.76
N GLY A 90 -17.30 -8.20 3.80
CA GLY A 90 -16.58 -9.40 4.23
C GLY A 90 -15.21 -9.60 3.58
N HIS A 91 -14.81 -8.71 2.66
CA HIS A 91 -13.53 -8.73 1.96
C HIS A 91 -12.73 -7.43 2.17
N THR A 92 -13.42 -6.31 2.37
CA THR A 92 -12.83 -5.00 2.62
C THR A 92 -13.83 -4.09 3.36
N ILE A 93 -13.37 -2.88 3.68
CA ILE A 93 -14.25 -1.75 3.96
C ILE A 93 -14.39 -0.94 2.68
N GLN A 94 -15.63 -0.60 2.34
CA GLN A 94 -15.95 0.27 1.21
C GLN A 94 -16.51 1.58 1.75
N VAL A 95 -16.00 2.72 1.29
CA VAL A 95 -16.65 4.03 1.43
C VAL A 95 -17.26 4.37 0.08
N ILE A 96 -18.57 4.17 -0.04
CA ILE A 96 -19.34 4.40 -1.27
C ILE A 96 -19.72 5.88 -1.32
N LEU A 97 -19.27 6.54 -2.38
CA LEU A 97 -19.41 7.99 -2.54
C LEU A 97 -20.61 8.29 -3.43
N LYS A 98 -21.41 9.29 -3.02
CA LYS A 98 -22.58 9.76 -3.79
C LYS A 98 -22.35 11.12 -4.44
N SER A 99 -21.23 11.77 -4.14
CA SER A 99 -20.88 13.07 -4.70
C SER A 99 -20.05 12.92 -5.97
N LYS A 100 -20.23 13.85 -6.91
CA LYS A 100 -19.46 13.90 -8.16
C LYS A 100 -18.04 14.44 -7.92
N SER A 101 -17.18 13.60 -7.36
CA SER A 101 -15.74 13.81 -7.33
C SER A 101 -15.15 13.25 -8.62
N VAL A 102 -14.30 14.01 -9.30
CA VAL A 102 -13.77 13.63 -10.63
C VAL A 102 -12.25 13.67 -10.67
N LEU A 103 -11.68 12.81 -11.50
CA LEU A 103 -10.26 12.74 -11.81
C LEU A 103 -10.04 12.94 -13.31
N SER A 104 -9.07 13.77 -13.68
CA SER A 104 -8.66 13.97 -15.07
C SER A 104 -7.16 14.26 -15.18
N GLY A 105 -6.63 14.27 -16.41
CA GLY A 105 -5.22 14.54 -16.68
C GLY A 105 -4.28 13.39 -16.29
N GLY A 106 -2.98 13.69 -16.26
CA GLY A 106 -1.92 12.72 -16.05
C GLY A 106 -1.91 11.66 -17.17
N PRO A 107 -2.01 10.36 -16.83
CA PRO A 107 -2.06 9.29 -17.83
C PRO A 107 -3.44 9.08 -18.47
N LEU A 108 -4.48 9.77 -17.99
CA LEU A 108 -5.85 9.55 -18.45
C LEU A 108 -6.06 10.18 -19.83
N PRO A 109 -6.94 9.60 -20.69
CA PRO A 109 -7.24 10.15 -21.99
C PRO A 109 -7.65 11.63 -21.94
N GLN A 110 -7.14 12.43 -22.87
CA GLN A 110 -7.34 13.87 -22.86
C GLN A 110 -8.82 14.25 -22.99
N GLY A 111 -9.31 15.08 -22.07
CA GLY A 111 -10.70 15.52 -22.05
C GLY A 111 -11.69 14.52 -21.43
N HIS A 112 -11.23 13.36 -20.96
CA HIS A 112 -12.07 12.41 -20.25
C HIS A 112 -12.13 12.73 -18.75
N GLU A 113 -13.31 12.52 -18.19
CA GLU A 113 -13.58 12.59 -16.76
C GLU A 113 -13.79 11.19 -16.19
N PHE A 114 -13.10 10.91 -15.10
CA PHE A 114 -13.24 9.68 -14.33
C PHE A 114 -13.93 10.00 -13.00
N GLU A 115 -15.19 9.59 -12.85
CA GLU A 115 -15.95 9.80 -11.62
C GLU A 115 -15.49 8.82 -10.53
N LEU A 116 -15.21 9.34 -9.33
CA LEU A 116 -14.83 8.57 -8.15
C LEU A 116 -16.07 7.84 -7.59
N TYR A 117 -16.01 6.51 -7.59
CA TYR A 117 -17.10 5.64 -7.17
C TYR A 117 -17.00 5.26 -5.69
N GLU A 118 -15.84 4.73 -5.28
CA GLU A 118 -15.64 4.26 -3.91
C GLU A 118 -14.18 4.30 -3.46
N VAL A 119 -13.98 4.18 -2.14
CA VAL A 119 -12.68 3.92 -1.52
C VAL A 119 -12.67 2.52 -0.92
N ARG A 120 -11.65 1.72 -1.24
CA ARG A 120 -11.42 0.38 -0.65
C ARG A 120 -10.13 0.32 0.16
N PHE A 121 -10.07 -0.57 1.15
CA PHE A 121 -8.95 -0.69 2.08
C PHE A 121 -8.36 -2.10 2.12
N HIS A 122 -7.04 -2.18 2.10
CA HIS A 122 -6.27 -3.41 2.27
C HIS A 122 -5.29 -3.22 3.42
N TRP A 123 -5.28 -4.13 4.38
CA TRP A 123 -4.45 -4.03 5.58
C TRP A 123 -3.93 -5.39 6.05
N GLY A 124 -2.82 -5.34 6.78
CA GLY A 124 -2.23 -6.51 7.41
C GLY A 124 -2.67 -6.66 8.86
N ARG A 125 -2.61 -7.90 9.35
CA ARG A 125 -2.79 -8.20 10.78
C ARG A 125 -1.67 -7.62 11.64
N GLU A 126 -0.51 -7.38 11.04
CA GLU A 126 0.66 -6.83 11.71
C GLU A 126 1.24 -5.65 10.90
N ASN A 127 2.08 -4.83 11.55
CA ASN A 127 2.64 -3.60 10.97
C ASN A 127 3.83 -3.87 10.03
N GLN A 128 3.97 -5.05 9.45
CA GLN A 128 5.06 -5.38 8.53
C GLN A 128 4.55 -5.75 7.13
N ARG A 129 3.23 -5.86 6.96
CA ARG A 129 2.57 -6.24 5.72
C ARG A 129 1.20 -5.58 5.62
N GLY A 130 0.58 -5.66 4.44
CA GLY A 130 -0.83 -5.29 4.27
C GLY A 130 -1.14 -4.41 3.06
N SER A 131 -0.13 -3.76 2.49
CA SER A 131 -0.25 -3.16 1.16
C SER A 131 -0.28 -4.26 0.09
N GLU A 132 -1.09 -4.08 -0.96
CA GLU A 132 -1.11 -5.02 -2.08
C GLU A 132 0.10 -4.82 -3.00
N HIS A 133 0.39 -3.57 -3.37
CA HIS A 133 1.61 -3.23 -4.09
C HIS A 133 2.81 -3.15 -3.14
N THR A 134 3.99 -3.46 -3.64
CA THR A 134 5.27 -3.21 -2.94
C THR A 134 6.15 -2.30 -3.78
N VAL A 135 7.03 -1.53 -3.14
CA VAL A 135 8.03 -0.70 -3.84
C VAL A 135 9.43 -1.22 -3.51
N ASN A 136 10.23 -1.61 -4.51
CA ASN A 136 11.57 -2.19 -4.36
C ASN A 136 11.59 -3.42 -3.42
N PHE A 137 10.57 -4.27 -3.53
CA PHE A 137 10.30 -5.42 -2.65
C PHE A 137 10.13 -5.05 -1.17
N LYS A 138 9.97 -3.76 -0.87
CA LYS A 138 9.81 -3.29 0.50
C LYS A 138 8.38 -3.44 0.98
N ALA A 139 8.22 -4.41 1.87
CA ALA A 139 7.27 -4.43 2.98
C ALA A 139 8.11 -4.81 4.21
N PHE A 140 8.77 -3.85 4.86
CA PHE A 140 9.81 -4.17 5.86
C PHE A 140 9.30 -4.04 7.30
N PRO A 141 10.02 -4.67 8.26
CA PRO A 141 9.55 -4.81 9.63
C PRO A 141 9.97 -3.66 10.56
N MET A 142 9.13 -3.39 11.56
CA MET A 142 9.55 -2.73 12.80
C MET A 142 9.86 -3.84 13.82
N GLU A 143 11.13 -3.99 14.16
CA GLU A 143 11.55 -4.29 15.52
C GLU A 143 12.34 -3.07 15.98
N GLY A 144 11.81 -2.35 16.96
CA GLY A 144 12.30 -1.03 17.35
C GLY A 144 11.15 -0.17 17.86
N SER A 145 10.70 -0.48 19.06
CA SER A 145 9.86 0.36 19.91
C SER A 145 10.25 1.85 19.85
N SER A 146 9.21 2.70 19.96
CA SER A 146 9.23 4.15 20.22
C SER A 146 9.70 5.08 19.08
N GLU A 147 8.75 5.85 18.55
CA GLU A 147 8.89 7.20 18.00
C GLU A 147 10.24 7.54 17.33
N ALA A 148 10.61 6.83 16.25
CA ALA A 148 11.70 7.26 15.39
C ALA A 148 11.18 8.33 14.41
N VAL A 149 11.16 9.60 14.85
CA VAL A 149 11.06 10.74 13.94
C VAL A 149 12.37 10.82 13.16
N THR A 150 12.36 10.38 11.90
CA THR A 150 13.49 10.65 11.00
C THR A 150 13.42 12.11 10.60
N LEU A 151 14.17 12.96 11.33
CA LEU A 151 14.37 14.35 10.96
C LEU A 151 15.45 14.41 9.88
N CYS A 152 15.07 14.50 8.60
CA CYS A 152 16.02 14.79 7.53
C CYS A 152 16.45 16.26 7.62
N LEU A 153 17.48 16.56 8.42
CA LEU A 153 18.17 17.85 8.37
C LEU A 153 19.10 17.85 7.15
N GLY A 154 18.62 18.38 6.02
CA GLY A 154 19.50 18.70 4.91
C GLY A 154 20.37 19.91 5.27
N LEU A 155 21.61 19.67 5.69
CA LEU A 155 22.63 20.71 5.72
C LEU A 155 23.31 20.74 4.34
N THR A 156 22.89 21.64 3.46
CA THR A 156 23.70 22.00 2.29
C THR A 156 24.86 22.87 2.77
N GLY A 157 26.02 22.27 3.02
CA GLY A 157 27.28 23.01 3.13
C GLY A 157 27.71 23.41 1.72
N TYR A 158 27.76 24.71 1.44
CA TYR A 158 28.35 25.24 0.22
C TYR A 158 29.83 25.48 0.49
N GLU A 159 30.69 24.55 0.09
CA GLU A 159 32.12 24.81 -0.08
C GLU A 159 32.64 24.17 -1.36
N ASP A 160 33.70 24.77 -1.87
CA ASP A 160 34.11 24.88 -3.26
C ASP A 160 34.20 23.59 -4.10
N LYS A 161 33.85 23.79 -5.38
CA LYS A 161 34.23 23.08 -6.61
C LYS A 161 34.81 21.66 -6.47
N ALA A 162 34.02 20.74 -7.01
CA ALA A 162 34.29 19.34 -7.35
C ALA A 162 33.77 18.33 -6.32
N GLN A 163 32.89 17.46 -6.81
CA GLN A 163 32.33 16.23 -6.21
C GLN A 163 30.90 16.33 -5.64
N MET A 164 30.18 15.24 -5.93
CA MET A 164 28.74 15.02 -5.82
C MET A 164 28.19 15.27 -4.41
N GLY A 165 26.96 15.77 -4.35
CA GLY A 165 26.25 16.06 -3.11
C GLY A 165 26.07 14.83 -2.21
N PHE A 166 26.55 14.94 -0.97
CA PHE A 166 26.28 13.99 0.11
C PHE A 166 25.30 14.62 1.10
N VAL A 167 24.28 13.88 1.51
CA VAL A 167 23.34 14.31 2.55
C VAL A 167 23.80 13.73 3.88
N LYS A 168 24.21 14.58 4.83
CA LYS A 168 24.49 14.16 6.21
C LYS A 168 23.17 14.08 6.96
N ILE A 169 22.77 12.88 7.37
CA ILE A 169 21.54 12.69 8.15
C ILE A 169 21.92 12.57 9.62
N ILE A 170 21.36 13.46 10.43
CA ILE A 170 21.47 13.43 11.88
C ILE A 170 20.25 12.68 12.39
N ALA A 171 20.41 11.41 12.77
CA ALA A 171 19.38 10.69 13.49
C ALA A 171 19.39 11.19 14.95
N ILE A 172 18.28 11.77 15.38
CA ILE A 172 18.08 12.18 16.78
C ILE A 172 17.18 11.12 17.41
N GLN A 173 17.74 10.30 18.30
CA GLN A 173 16.95 9.35 19.08
C GLN A 173 16.62 9.97 20.44
N LYS A 174 15.34 9.96 20.81
CA LYS A 174 14.90 10.31 22.15
C LYS A 174 15.24 9.15 23.08
N VAL A 175 16.27 9.31 23.90
CA VAL A 175 16.73 8.23 24.81
C VAL A 175 15.93 8.27 26.11
N LYS A 176 15.49 9.47 26.55
CA LYS A 176 14.61 9.73 27.71
C LYS A 176 13.77 11.00 27.50
N ALA A 177 12.85 11.29 28.41
CA ALA A 177 11.94 12.45 28.31
C ALA A 177 12.62 13.82 28.14
N SER A 178 13.91 13.95 28.54
CA SER A 178 14.68 15.20 28.50
C SER A 178 16.09 15.07 27.90
N GLU A 179 16.43 13.95 27.25
CA GLU A 179 17.77 13.72 26.68
C GLU A 179 17.68 13.25 25.22
N TYR A 180 18.41 13.95 24.35
CA TYR A 180 18.58 13.61 22.94
C TYR A 180 20.02 13.17 22.70
N ALA A 181 20.22 12.02 22.07
CA ALA A 181 21.54 11.57 21.64
C ALA A 181 21.71 11.79 20.13
N VAL A 182 22.84 12.40 19.75
CA VAL A 182 23.25 12.58 18.35
C VAL A 182 24.14 11.41 17.97
N PHE A 183 23.72 10.62 16.99
CA PHE A 183 24.55 9.55 16.41
C PHE A 183 24.95 9.94 14.97
N THR A 184 26.25 10.05 14.70
CA THR A 184 26.86 10.03 13.35
C THR A 184 28.03 9.02 13.41
N ASP A 185 28.42 8.27 12.38
CA ASP A 185 28.62 8.60 10.96
C ASP A 185 28.21 7.43 10.05
N LYS A 186 27.27 7.67 9.11
CA LYS A 186 27.19 6.91 7.86
C LYS A 186 26.79 7.84 6.73
N TYR A 187 27.62 7.90 5.70
CA TYR A 187 27.30 8.52 4.42
C TYR A 187 26.38 7.55 3.66
N LEU A 188 25.09 7.85 3.62
CA LEU A 188 24.13 7.12 2.78
C LEU A 188 23.89 7.94 1.52
N SER A 189 23.87 7.27 0.36
CA SER A 189 23.44 7.92 -0.88
C SER A 189 21.98 8.37 -0.73
N SER A 190 21.59 9.47 -1.38
CA SER A 190 20.24 10.07 -1.30
C SER A 190 19.09 9.10 -1.63
N ASN A 191 19.39 7.93 -2.16
CA ASN A 191 18.44 6.88 -2.53
C ASN A 191 18.13 5.88 -1.40
N GLU A 192 18.76 5.98 -0.23
CA GLU A 192 18.65 4.94 0.83
C GLU A 192 17.81 5.30 2.06
N VAL A 193 17.26 6.52 2.17
CA VAL A 193 16.75 7.03 3.47
C VAL A 193 15.23 7.23 3.54
N THR A 194 14.45 6.53 2.74
CA THR A 194 13.02 6.35 3.04
C THR A 194 12.60 4.91 2.79
N CYS A 195 12.84 4.08 3.80
CA CYS A 195 12.24 2.75 3.91
C CYS A 195 11.01 2.89 4.82
N LEU A 196 9.96 3.55 4.33
CA LEU A 196 8.70 3.67 5.06
C LEU A 196 7.95 2.35 4.94
N LEU A 197 7.60 1.75 6.07
CA LEU A 197 6.87 0.49 6.11
C LEU A 197 5.47 0.77 5.53
N LEU A 198 5.16 0.19 4.36
CA LEU A 198 3.87 0.37 3.68
C LEU A 198 2.91 -0.71 4.21
N LEU A 199 2.04 -0.33 5.13
CA LEU A 199 1.29 -1.26 5.97
C LEU A 199 -0.11 -1.50 5.46
N THR A 200 -0.69 -0.47 4.88
CA THR A 200 -1.99 -0.57 4.25
C THR A 200 -1.93 0.10 2.90
N GLN A 201 -2.83 -0.30 2.05
CA GLN A 201 -3.08 0.38 0.80
C GLN A 201 -4.56 0.70 0.74
N LEU A 202 -4.87 1.92 0.34
CA LEU A 202 -6.24 2.29 -0.01
C LEU A 202 -6.31 2.61 -1.50
N HIS A 203 -7.46 2.29 -2.09
CA HIS A 203 -7.74 2.48 -3.50
C HIS A 203 -8.90 3.46 -3.66
N LEU A 204 -8.70 4.51 -4.43
CA LEU A 204 -9.78 5.37 -4.92
C LEU A 204 -10.13 4.89 -6.32
N ILE A 205 -11.29 4.24 -6.44
CA ILE A 205 -11.73 3.61 -7.69
C ILE A 205 -12.56 4.61 -8.49
N HIS A 206 -12.11 4.93 -9.69
CA HIS A 206 -12.80 5.80 -10.61
C HIS A 206 -13.20 5.05 -11.88
N TRP A 207 -14.25 5.53 -12.52
CA TRP A 207 -14.74 4.98 -13.78
C TRP A 207 -14.96 6.09 -14.80
N ASN A 208 -14.74 5.80 -16.08
CA ASN A 208 -14.78 6.78 -17.16
C ASN A 208 -16.22 7.14 -17.55
N SER A 209 -16.77 8.18 -16.92
CA SER A 209 -18.13 8.67 -17.17
C SER A 209 -18.30 9.37 -18.51
N THR A 210 -17.18 9.66 -19.20
CA THR A 210 -17.21 10.20 -20.57
C THR A 210 -17.55 9.12 -21.60
N LEU A 211 -17.16 7.86 -21.35
CA LEU A 211 -17.35 6.76 -22.31
C LEU A 211 -18.48 5.81 -21.95
N PHE A 212 -18.78 5.63 -20.66
CA PHE A 212 -19.70 4.60 -20.19
C PHE A 212 -20.88 5.24 -19.43
N GLY A 213 -22.00 4.52 -19.34
CA GLY A 213 -23.17 4.97 -18.56
C GLY A 213 -23.10 4.57 -17.08
N SER A 214 -22.28 3.57 -16.76
CA SER A 214 -22.09 3.07 -15.40
C SER A 214 -20.72 2.43 -15.20
N ILE A 215 -20.30 2.26 -13.95
CA ILE A 215 -19.07 1.51 -13.61
C ILE A 215 -19.16 0.06 -14.09
N ASP A 216 -20.33 -0.58 -14.00
CA ASP A 216 -20.53 -1.98 -14.40
C ASP A 216 -20.27 -2.18 -15.90
N GLU A 217 -20.59 -1.19 -16.74
CA GLU A 217 -20.28 -1.19 -18.17
C GLU A 217 -18.79 -0.93 -18.46
N ALA A 218 -18.13 -0.14 -17.59
CA ALA A 218 -16.74 0.26 -17.74
C ALA A 218 -15.74 -0.83 -17.30
N VAL A 219 -16.12 -1.69 -16.35
CA VAL A 219 -15.26 -2.78 -15.86
C VAL A 219 -14.85 -3.71 -17.01
N GLY A 220 -13.54 -3.99 -17.10
CA GLY A 220 -12.97 -4.84 -18.14
C GLY A 220 -12.91 -4.18 -19.53
N LYS A 221 -13.23 -2.88 -19.64
CA LYS A 221 -13.12 -2.12 -20.90
C LYS A 221 -11.83 -1.29 -20.92
N PRO A 222 -11.21 -1.12 -22.09
CA PRO A 222 -10.08 -0.20 -22.24
C PRO A 222 -10.45 1.21 -21.77
N HIS A 223 -9.59 1.82 -20.96
CA HIS A 223 -9.82 3.13 -20.35
C HIS A 223 -11.11 3.24 -19.54
N GLY A 224 -11.67 2.12 -19.07
CA GLY A 224 -12.90 2.10 -18.29
C GLY A 224 -12.69 2.47 -16.84
N ILE A 225 -11.60 1.98 -16.23
CA ILE A 225 -11.33 2.12 -14.80
C ILE A 225 -9.96 2.75 -14.57
N ALA A 226 -9.90 3.71 -13.65
CA ALA A 226 -8.65 4.27 -13.15
C ALA A 226 -8.63 4.18 -11.62
N ILE A 227 -7.55 3.67 -11.04
CA ILE A 227 -7.41 3.51 -9.60
C ILE A 227 -6.23 4.33 -9.10
N ILE A 228 -6.49 5.24 -8.17
CA ILE A 228 -5.44 5.87 -7.37
C ILE A 228 -5.13 4.95 -6.18
N ALA A 229 -3.90 4.48 -6.10
CA ALA A 229 -3.38 3.72 -4.96
C ALA A 229 -2.57 4.63 -4.05
N LEU A 230 -2.89 4.58 -2.76
CA LEU A 230 -2.20 5.31 -1.71
C LEU A 230 -1.67 4.32 -0.69
N PHE A 231 -0.37 4.40 -0.43
CA PHE A 231 0.21 3.69 0.69
C PHE A 231 -0.10 4.42 1.99
N VAL A 232 -0.21 3.66 3.08
CA VAL A 232 -0.40 4.22 4.42
C VAL A 232 0.57 3.56 5.39
N GLN A 233 1.09 4.37 6.31
CA GLN A 233 2.01 3.95 7.37
C GLN A 233 1.45 4.30 8.77
N ILE A 234 1.96 3.63 9.81
CA ILE A 234 1.67 4.06 11.19
C ILE A 234 2.40 5.37 11.46
N GLY A 235 1.67 6.35 12.00
CA GLY A 235 2.19 7.64 12.40
C GLY A 235 1.12 8.46 13.12
N LYS A 236 0.97 9.72 12.72
CA LYS A 236 -0.06 10.62 13.25
C LYS A 236 -1.46 10.15 12.83
N GLU A 237 -2.44 10.40 13.69
CA GLU A 237 -3.87 10.21 13.39
C GLU A 237 -4.26 10.93 12.08
N HIS A 238 -4.93 10.20 11.19
CA HIS A 238 -5.52 10.75 9.99
C HIS A 238 -6.91 11.31 10.29
N VAL A 239 -7.00 12.63 10.46
CA VAL A 239 -8.26 13.31 10.82
C VAL A 239 -9.38 13.01 9.83
N GLY A 240 -9.08 12.97 8.52
CA GLY A 240 -10.09 12.69 7.50
C GLY A 240 -10.64 11.26 7.52
N LEU A 241 -9.87 10.30 8.05
CA LEU A 241 -10.32 8.90 8.17
C LEU A 241 -10.98 8.63 9.52
N LYS A 242 -10.89 9.55 10.48
CA LYS A 242 -11.44 9.39 11.82
C LYS A 242 -12.92 9.02 11.80
N THR A 243 -13.71 9.71 10.98
CA THR A 243 -15.16 9.46 10.87
C THR A 243 -15.49 8.05 10.34
N VAL A 244 -14.58 7.47 9.54
CA VAL A 244 -14.70 6.08 9.07
C VAL A 244 -14.26 5.13 10.18
N THR A 245 -13.13 5.38 10.82
CA THR A 245 -12.57 4.48 11.85
C THR A 245 -13.44 4.39 13.09
N GLU A 246 -14.12 5.48 13.50
CA GLU A 246 -14.98 5.52 14.70
C GLU A 246 -16.23 4.64 14.59
N ILE A 247 -16.67 4.33 13.38
CA ILE A 247 -17.86 3.50 13.14
C ILE A 247 -17.55 2.05 12.80
N LEU A 248 -16.27 1.66 12.67
CA LEU A 248 -15.91 0.29 12.25
C LEU A 248 -16.43 -0.78 13.23
N GLN A 249 -16.52 -0.45 14.52
CA GLN A 249 -17.14 -1.31 15.54
C GLN A 249 -18.63 -1.63 15.24
N ASP A 250 -19.37 -0.68 14.64
CA ASP A 250 -20.79 -0.86 14.33
C ASP A 250 -21.01 -1.75 13.09
N ILE A 251 -20.01 -1.78 12.21
CA ILE A 251 -20.01 -2.57 10.97
C ILE A 251 -19.03 -3.75 11.02
N GLN A 252 -18.79 -4.28 12.21
CA GLN A 252 -17.79 -5.31 12.44
C GLN A 252 -17.95 -6.56 11.56
N TYR A 253 -19.18 -6.94 11.21
CA TYR A 253 -19.50 -8.19 10.50
C TYR A 253 -19.90 -7.94 9.05
N LYS A 254 -19.68 -8.93 8.18
CA LYS A 254 -20.08 -8.91 6.77
C LYS A 254 -21.56 -8.54 6.60
N GLY A 255 -21.83 -7.71 5.60
CA GLY A 255 -23.18 -7.24 5.24
C GLY A 255 -23.68 -6.10 6.12
N LYS A 256 -22.88 -5.59 7.07
CA LYS A 256 -23.21 -4.39 7.83
C LYS A 256 -22.71 -3.16 7.09
N SER A 257 -23.57 -2.14 7.05
CA SER A 257 -23.21 -0.82 6.57
C SER A 257 -23.75 0.26 7.51
N LYS A 258 -23.15 1.45 7.42
CA LYS A 258 -23.55 2.63 8.17
C LYS A 258 -23.33 3.88 7.34
N THR A 259 -24.30 4.78 7.37
CA THR A 259 -24.17 6.11 6.76
C THR A 259 -23.38 7.03 7.68
N ILE A 260 -22.39 7.72 7.12
CA ILE A 260 -21.65 8.81 7.79
C ILE A 260 -22.10 10.16 7.23
N PRO A 261 -22.18 11.21 8.07
CA PRO A 261 -22.74 12.50 7.67
C PRO A 261 -21.89 13.19 6.60
N CYS A 262 -20.58 13.06 6.67
CA CYS A 262 -19.68 13.61 5.68
C CYS A 262 -18.37 12.83 5.57
N PHE A 263 -17.80 12.83 4.37
CA PHE A 263 -16.46 12.33 4.08
C PHE A 263 -15.82 13.20 3.01
N ASN A 264 -14.57 13.62 3.21
CA ASN A 264 -13.85 14.45 2.24
C ASN A 264 -12.68 13.66 1.62
N PRO A 265 -12.82 13.17 0.38
CA PRO A 265 -11.77 12.40 -0.29
C PRO A 265 -10.47 13.19 -0.51
N ASN A 266 -10.51 14.53 -0.53
CA ASN A 266 -9.29 15.35 -0.62
C ASN A 266 -8.32 15.09 0.53
N THR A 267 -8.83 14.69 1.69
CA THR A 267 -7.99 14.37 2.85
C THR A 267 -7.11 13.15 2.61
N LEU A 268 -7.46 12.29 1.64
CA LEU A 268 -6.67 11.11 1.27
C LEU A 268 -5.57 11.43 0.25
N LEU A 269 -5.56 12.63 -0.34
CA LEU A 269 -4.50 12.99 -1.28
C LEU A 269 -3.27 13.46 -0.49
N PRO A 270 -2.04 13.07 -0.89
CA PRO A 270 -0.84 13.56 -0.24
C PRO A 270 -0.75 15.08 -0.40
N VAL A 271 -0.60 15.79 0.72
CA VAL A 271 -0.47 17.25 0.78
C VAL A 271 0.80 17.65 1.50
N CYS A 272 1.40 18.76 1.07
CA CYS A 272 2.53 19.40 1.73
C CYS A 272 2.07 20.14 2.98
N ASN A 273 1.86 19.43 4.10
CA ASN A 273 1.57 20.11 5.36
C ASN A 273 2.87 20.65 6.00
N PHE A 274 3.40 21.77 5.50
CA PHE A 274 4.53 22.48 6.10
C PHE A 274 4.20 23.14 7.45
N GLU A 275 2.91 23.26 7.83
CA GLU A 275 2.50 24.02 9.02
C GLU A 275 2.79 23.37 10.38
N ASN A 276 3.24 22.12 10.44
CA ASN A 276 3.36 21.39 11.73
C ASN A 276 4.79 21.07 12.18
N TYR A 277 5.83 21.55 11.51
CA TYR A 277 7.23 21.35 11.92
C TYR A 277 7.91 22.62 12.43
N ARG A 278 7.16 23.51 13.11
CA ARG A 278 7.76 24.58 13.91
C ARG A 278 8.09 24.01 15.30
N TRP A 279 9.26 23.38 15.40
CA TRP A 279 9.80 22.99 16.70
C TRP A 279 10.21 24.26 17.45
N ASN A 280 9.42 24.68 18.45
CA ASN A 280 9.89 25.63 19.46
C ASN A 280 10.85 24.88 20.38
N LEU A 281 12.12 24.74 19.96
CA LEU A 281 13.19 24.33 20.87
C LEU A 281 13.41 25.47 21.88
N PRO A 282 13.34 25.21 23.20
CA PRO A 282 13.64 26.22 24.19
C PRO A 282 15.15 26.46 24.16
N ASN A 283 15.52 27.67 23.70
CA ASN A 283 16.86 28.26 23.71
C ASN A 283 17.96 27.44 23.00
N TYR A 284 18.48 28.03 21.93
CA TYR A 284 19.46 27.54 20.95
C TYR A 284 18.84 26.83 19.73
N PHE A 285 18.87 27.57 18.61
CA PHE A 285 18.50 27.21 17.23
C PHE A 285 16.99 27.12 16.91
N SER A 286 16.47 28.21 16.33
CA SER A 286 15.29 28.15 15.46
C SER A 286 15.67 27.40 14.18
N LEU A 287 15.45 26.08 14.16
CA LEU A 287 15.55 25.28 12.94
C LEU A 287 14.35 25.59 12.03
N THR A 288 14.54 26.53 11.12
CA THR A 288 13.65 26.68 9.97
C THR A 288 14.05 25.58 8.98
N CYS A 289 13.12 24.71 8.58
CA CYS A 289 13.35 23.76 7.50
C CYS A 289 13.68 24.55 6.22
N LEU A 290 14.98 24.71 5.95
CA LEU A 290 15.47 25.35 4.75
C LEU A 290 15.46 24.32 3.62
N SER A 291 14.75 24.66 2.56
CA SER A 291 14.84 24.14 1.19
C SER A 291 14.14 22.81 0.84
N VAL A 292 12.82 22.87 0.69
CA VAL A 292 12.31 22.69 -0.68
C VAL A 292 12.19 24.10 -1.23
N THR A 293 13.05 24.48 -2.16
CA THR A 293 12.89 25.74 -2.90
C THR A 293 11.46 25.80 -3.40
N ARG A 294 10.67 26.78 -2.93
CA ARG A 294 9.41 27.14 -3.59
C ARG A 294 9.71 27.23 -5.09
N PRO A 295 9.00 26.50 -5.96
CA PRO A 295 9.08 26.73 -7.39
C PRO A 295 8.91 28.24 -7.64
N ARG A 296 9.77 28.82 -8.49
CA ARG A 296 9.68 30.25 -8.86
C ARG A 296 8.32 30.62 -9.48
N ASP A 297 7.49 29.63 -9.82
CA ASP A 297 6.14 29.80 -10.38
C ASP A 297 5.01 29.91 -9.33
N GLY A 298 5.32 29.82 -8.03
CA GLY A 298 4.32 29.97 -6.97
C GLY A 298 3.35 28.79 -6.80
N THR A 299 3.56 27.66 -7.50
CA THR A 299 2.86 26.42 -7.19
C THR A 299 3.51 25.76 -5.97
N ASP A 300 2.74 25.60 -4.89
CA ASP A 300 3.14 24.77 -3.75
C ASP A 300 3.54 23.39 -4.31
N PRO A 301 4.75 22.85 -4.02
CA PRO A 301 5.18 21.61 -4.65
C PRO A 301 4.41 20.44 -4.05
N LEU A 302 3.14 20.27 -4.43
CA LEU A 302 2.26 19.20 -3.97
C LEU A 302 3.04 17.88 -4.07
N LEU A 303 3.10 17.10 -2.98
CA LEU A 303 3.72 15.76 -2.90
C LEU A 303 2.95 14.74 -3.76
N ARG A 304 2.80 15.03 -5.06
CA ARG A 304 1.97 14.31 -6.01
C ARG A 304 2.81 13.56 -7.03
N ASP A 305 4.06 13.23 -6.72
CA ASP A 305 4.83 12.26 -7.49
C ASP A 305 4.05 10.95 -7.55
N TYR A 306 3.86 10.42 -8.75
CA TYR A 306 3.18 9.16 -8.95
C TYR A 306 3.85 8.32 -10.03
N TRP A 307 3.66 7.01 -9.92
CA TRP A 307 3.90 6.06 -10.99
C TRP A 307 2.60 5.64 -11.65
N VAL A 308 2.67 5.22 -12.90
CA VAL A 308 1.54 4.67 -13.64
C VAL A 308 1.91 3.40 -14.37
N TYR A 309 0.98 2.43 -14.37
CA TYR A 309 1.03 1.23 -15.19
C TYR A 309 -0.39 0.72 -15.49
N GLU A 310 -0.54 -0.07 -16.55
CA GLU A 310 -1.81 -0.75 -16.87
C GLU A 310 -1.86 -2.12 -16.19
N GLY A 311 -3.00 -2.47 -15.61
CA GLY A 311 -3.16 -3.73 -14.90
C GLY A 311 -4.60 -4.19 -14.79
N SER A 312 -4.90 -4.86 -13.67
CA SER A 312 -6.20 -5.46 -13.39
C SER A 312 -6.82 -4.94 -12.09
N LEU A 313 -8.08 -5.31 -11.85
CA LEU A 313 -8.62 -5.31 -10.50
C LEU A 313 -7.84 -6.32 -9.63
N THR A 314 -7.57 -5.97 -8.38
CA THR A 314 -6.94 -6.89 -7.40
C THR A 314 -7.95 -7.79 -6.69
N ILE A 315 -9.23 -7.52 -6.89
CA ILE A 315 -10.36 -8.29 -6.40
C ILE A 315 -11.16 -8.87 -7.58
N PRO A 316 -11.79 -10.03 -7.43
CA PRO A 316 -12.57 -10.65 -8.49
C PRO A 316 -13.64 -9.70 -9.06
N PRO A 317 -13.80 -9.64 -10.39
CA PRO A 317 -13.38 -10.64 -11.38
C PRO A 317 -11.92 -10.56 -11.84
N CYS A 318 -11.08 -9.65 -11.31
CA CYS A 318 -9.68 -9.51 -11.75
C CYS A 318 -9.53 -9.10 -13.23
N SER A 319 -10.55 -8.45 -13.80
CA SER A 319 -10.51 -7.96 -15.18
C SER A 319 -9.40 -6.93 -15.37
N GLU A 320 -8.72 -7.03 -16.52
CA GLU A 320 -7.67 -6.12 -16.98
C GLU A 320 -8.25 -4.81 -17.55
N GLY A 321 -7.38 -3.89 -17.94
CA GLY A 321 -7.77 -2.56 -18.47
C GLY A 321 -7.89 -1.49 -17.40
N VAL A 322 -7.29 -1.72 -16.23
CA VAL A 322 -7.23 -0.74 -15.12
C VAL A 322 -5.97 0.11 -15.26
N THR A 323 -6.14 1.42 -15.36
CA THR A 323 -5.02 2.36 -15.26
C THR A 323 -4.71 2.64 -13.78
N TRP A 324 -3.56 2.15 -13.30
CA TRP A 324 -3.11 2.36 -11.92
C TRP A 324 -2.29 3.63 -11.77
N ILE A 325 -2.61 4.47 -10.79
CA ILE A 325 -1.87 5.68 -10.43
C ILE A 325 -1.42 5.52 -8.97
N LEU A 326 -0.14 5.25 -8.74
CA LEU A 326 0.40 4.99 -7.40
C LEU A 326 1.14 6.22 -6.90
N PHE A 327 0.60 6.88 -5.89
CA PHE A 327 1.31 7.99 -5.26
C PHE A 327 2.54 7.51 -4.49
N ARG A 328 3.65 8.22 -4.68
CA ARG A 328 4.93 7.95 -4.01
C ARG A 328 4.87 8.20 -2.51
N TYR A 329 4.12 9.21 -2.09
CA TYR A 329 4.09 9.68 -0.72
C TYR A 329 2.95 9.02 0.07
N PRO A 330 3.25 8.36 1.21
CA PRO A 330 2.23 7.67 1.97
C PRO A 330 1.44 8.62 2.86
N LEU A 331 0.20 8.22 3.17
CA LEU A 331 -0.59 8.79 4.25
C LEU A 331 -0.14 8.20 5.60
N THR A 332 -0.48 8.87 6.70
CA THR A 332 -0.26 8.35 8.06
C THR A 332 -1.59 8.12 8.77
N ILE A 333 -1.75 6.99 9.45
CA ILE A 333 -2.84 6.71 10.40
C ILE A 333 -2.26 6.37 11.78
N SER A 334 -3.02 6.57 12.85
CA SER A 334 -2.57 6.18 14.20
C SER A 334 -2.65 4.67 14.41
N GLN A 335 -1.94 4.18 15.43
CA GLN A 335 -2.02 2.79 15.88
C GLN A 335 -3.45 2.40 16.28
N LEU A 336 -4.21 3.31 16.90
CA LEU A 336 -5.62 3.06 17.24
C LEU A 336 -6.49 2.91 15.99
N GLN A 337 -6.27 3.73 14.97
CA GLN A 337 -7.02 3.65 13.72
C GLN A 337 -6.84 2.30 13.03
N ILE A 338 -5.62 1.76 12.96
CA ILE A 338 -5.38 0.44 12.35
C ILE A 338 -5.95 -0.71 13.19
N GLU A 339 -6.01 -0.56 14.52
CA GLU A 339 -6.59 -1.57 15.40
C GLU A 339 -8.10 -1.74 15.20
N GLU A 340 -8.81 -0.67 14.83
CA GLU A 340 -10.23 -0.75 14.46
C GLU A 340 -10.45 -1.61 13.20
N PHE A 341 -9.59 -1.48 12.18
CA PHE A 341 -9.64 -2.36 11.00
C PHE A 341 -9.38 -3.83 11.36
N ARG A 342 -8.44 -4.10 12.27
CA ARG A 342 -8.07 -5.46 12.70
C ARG A 342 -9.15 -6.18 13.52
N ARG A 343 -10.22 -5.47 13.93
CA ARG A 343 -11.37 -6.05 14.64
C ARG A 343 -12.47 -6.56 13.72
N LEU A 344 -12.40 -6.26 12.42
CA LEU A 344 -13.41 -6.63 11.44
C LEU A 344 -13.48 -8.15 11.21
N ARG A 345 -14.59 -8.60 10.65
CA ARG A 345 -14.93 -10.02 10.41
C ARG A 345 -15.36 -10.25 8.97
N THR A 346 -14.99 -11.41 8.44
CA THR A 346 -15.28 -11.84 7.05
C THR A 346 -16.68 -12.43 6.86
N HIS A 347 -17.41 -12.64 7.96
CA HIS A 347 -18.67 -13.39 8.00
C HIS A 347 -19.78 -12.59 8.69
N ALA A 348 -21.03 -12.98 8.44
CA ALA A 348 -22.18 -12.41 9.12
C ALA A 348 -22.19 -12.83 10.60
N LYS A 349 -22.75 -11.98 11.48
CA LYS A 349 -22.79 -12.27 12.92
C LYS A 349 -23.56 -13.57 13.19
N GLY A 350 -22.92 -14.51 13.89
CA GLY A 350 -23.50 -15.81 14.24
C GLY A 350 -23.39 -16.89 13.16
N ALA A 351 -22.72 -16.61 12.03
CA ALA A 351 -22.42 -17.65 11.04
C ALA A 351 -21.37 -18.63 11.59
N GLU A 352 -21.51 -19.91 11.21
CA GLU A 352 -20.47 -20.90 11.46
C GLU A 352 -19.22 -20.59 10.63
N LEU A 353 -18.06 -20.75 11.24
CA LEU A 353 -16.80 -20.54 10.56
C LEU A 353 -16.48 -21.74 9.68
N VAL A 354 -16.01 -21.45 8.47
CA VAL A 354 -15.44 -22.48 7.59
C VAL A 354 -14.16 -23.02 8.23
N GLU A 355 -13.96 -24.34 8.14
CA GLU A 355 -12.77 -25.00 8.68
C GLU A 355 -11.48 -24.36 8.11
N GLY A 356 -10.54 -24.03 9.00
CA GLY A 356 -9.28 -23.34 8.65
C GLY A 356 -9.38 -21.81 8.57
N CYS A 357 -10.57 -21.22 8.70
CA CYS A 357 -10.76 -19.77 8.76
C CYS A 357 -11.00 -19.32 10.21
N ASP A 358 -10.27 -18.31 10.68
CA ASP A 358 -10.49 -17.71 12.02
C ASP A 358 -11.56 -16.60 12.03
N GLY A 359 -12.12 -16.29 10.85
CA GLY A 359 -13.19 -15.31 10.67
C GLY A 359 -12.75 -13.84 10.80
N ILE A 360 -11.46 -13.55 11.01
CA ILE A 360 -10.91 -12.20 11.13
C ILE A 360 -10.65 -11.63 9.74
N LEU A 361 -11.17 -10.43 9.47
CA LEU A 361 -10.85 -9.71 8.24
C LEU A 361 -9.53 -8.95 8.43
N GLY A 362 -8.49 -9.45 7.78
CA GLY A 362 -7.15 -8.88 7.77
C GLY A 362 -6.21 -9.75 6.94
N ASP A 363 -5.07 -9.20 6.56
CA ASP A 363 -4.24 -9.75 5.48
C ASP A 363 -5.04 -9.89 4.17
N ASN A 364 -5.94 -8.94 3.92
CA ASN A 364 -6.87 -8.92 2.79
C ASN A 364 -6.23 -8.32 1.52
N PHE A 365 -5.03 -8.78 1.17
CA PHE A 365 -4.28 -8.33 0.00
C PHE A 365 -3.97 -9.51 -0.93
N ARG A 366 -4.11 -9.28 -2.24
CA ARG A 366 -3.70 -10.25 -3.26
C ARG A 366 -2.17 -10.29 -3.36
N PRO A 367 -1.54 -11.47 -3.54
CA PRO A 367 -0.11 -11.55 -3.83
C PRO A 367 0.29 -10.74 -5.07
N THR A 368 1.52 -10.23 -5.11
CA THR A 368 2.05 -9.55 -6.30
C THR A 368 2.14 -10.48 -7.50
N GLN A 369 1.83 -9.93 -8.66
CA GLN A 369 1.75 -10.60 -9.95
C GLN A 369 2.98 -10.26 -10.81
N PRO A 370 3.31 -11.10 -11.80
CA PRO A 370 4.39 -10.81 -12.74
C PRO A 370 4.18 -9.47 -13.45
N LEU A 371 5.25 -8.69 -13.63
CA LEU A 371 5.18 -7.46 -14.42
C LEU A 371 4.93 -7.76 -15.91
N SER A 372 5.34 -8.94 -16.38
CA SER A 372 5.30 -9.34 -17.80
C SER A 372 6.13 -8.36 -18.64
N ASP A 373 5.64 -7.91 -19.79
CA ASP A 373 6.31 -6.94 -20.66
C ASP A 373 5.90 -5.47 -20.39
N ARG A 374 5.11 -5.22 -19.33
CA ARG A 374 4.62 -3.88 -18.99
C ARG A 374 5.73 -2.94 -18.55
N VAL A 375 5.57 -1.67 -18.91
CA VAL A 375 6.46 -0.59 -18.49
C VAL A 375 5.77 0.26 -17.43
N ILE A 376 6.46 0.43 -16.29
CA ILE A 376 6.07 1.38 -15.27
C ILE A 376 6.61 2.75 -15.67
N ARG A 377 5.73 3.76 -15.75
CA ARG A 377 6.13 5.15 -16.03
C ARG A 377 6.10 5.99 -14.76
N ALA A 378 6.93 7.02 -14.69
CA ALA A 378 7.00 7.96 -13.57
C ALA A 378 6.74 9.39 -14.04
N ALA A 379 5.93 10.14 -13.29
CA ALA A 379 5.66 11.56 -13.55
C ALA A 379 6.74 12.50 -12.95
N PHE A 380 7.90 11.95 -12.57
CA PHE A 380 9.01 12.66 -11.93
C PHE A 380 10.35 12.00 -12.33
N GLN A 381 11.45 12.76 -12.22
CA GLN A 381 12.81 12.33 -12.57
C GLN A 381 13.56 11.69 -11.39
#